data_AF-A0A7Y2TGJ0-F1
#
_entry.id   AF-A0A7Y2TGJ0-F1
#
_cell.length_a   1.000
_cell.length_b   1.000
_cell.length_c   1.000
_cell.angle_alpha   90.00
_cell.angle_beta   90.00
_cell.angle_gamma   90.00
#
_symmetry.space_group_name_H-M   'P 1'
#
loop_
_entity.id
_entity.type
_entity.pdbx_description
1 polymer ?
#
loop_
_entity_poly.entity_id
_entity_poly.type
_entity_poly.pdbx_seq_one_letter_code
_entity_poly.pdbx_strand_id
1 'polypeptide(L)'
;MKSTNKFFVYSILVIAIGLLAYCRSDVKTKTANPDDITNPENGYFHIPNALGLPHVQDIPGYQNMDSLVAYLQNAADTFSWKSFISMHWPANPDGSADSTKTLSAESAFTVFEHWMPSTELYVDSGQIPQTWEYGMENDFPINSGSVADLRIIPKLKSMDKTNAHNLPLVDVNGKYTMFQIFYNKQAYEYVFNAKLYSKEGQKEFATNWPSVTQGLKVDTNGTPMGIENMYSRAYFPVGNNFDSTFNGSGADSTTTYKFIENPGAVILKAGWRILTSKDDTSRFYTRRVALRGGKEIHIGLVAVHIIHKVSEVTQWVWSTFEQIDNAPQMGENGQPIIDKSIRYSYLDPNNYDSTMINKPTDRQLFYSSKKRTPAQVARVTRIAPSTEKINSYFINSIAKYEPESVWQYYKLVGTQWPLDPSLFTYGSKYQPRILANAALETFNQKTSTCMGCHSQARFLQGDGSEGYNADFIFGLSNVK
;
A
#
# COMPACT_ATOMS: atom_id res chain seq x y z
N MET A 1 20.99 49.43 -1.87
CA MET A 1 20.99 48.58 -0.66
C MET A 1 19.57 48.44 -0.14
N LYS A 2 18.88 47.35 -0.50
CA LYS A 2 17.62 46.84 0.11
C LYS A 2 17.19 45.59 -0.68
N SER A 3 17.33 44.40 -0.10
CA SER A 3 16.54 43.20 -0.43
C SER A 3 16.48 42.35 0.86
N THR A 4 15.36 42.38 1.58
CA THR A 4 14.25 41.42 1.53
C THR A 4 14.65 39.96 1.82
N ASN A 5 14.53 39.60 3.11
CA ASN A 5 14.37 38.24 3.61
C ASN A 5 13.07 37.62 3.06
N LYS A 6 13.16 36.54 2.29
CA LYS A 6 12.10 35.53 2.09
C LYS A 6 12.75 34.16 1.94
N PHE A 7 12.67 33.34 2.98
CA PHE A 7 12.91 31.90 2.91
C PHE A 7 11.75 31.27 2.13
N PHE A 8 12.04 30.68 0.97
CA PHE A 8 11.08 29.95 0.14
C PHE A 8 11.38 28.45 0.26
N VAL A 9 10.36 27.70 0.67
CA VAL A 9 10.31 26.24 0.78
C VAL A 9 10.15 25.66 -0.63
N TYR A 10 11.06 24.77 -1.05
CA TYR A 10 10.95 24.00 -2.29
C TYR A 10 11.23 22.51 -2.03
N SER A 11 10.20 21.70 -2.32
CA SER A 11 10.20 20.33 -2.86
C SER A 11 10.96 19.19 -2.15
N ILE A 12 10.20 18.27 -1.52
CA ILE A 12 10.67 16.96 -1.04
C ILE A 12 9.98 15.86 -1.86
N LEU A 13 10.58 15.46 -2.98
CA LEU A 13 10.55 14.09 -3.50
C LEU A 13 11.47 13.99 -4.75
N VAL A 14 12.77 13.88 -4.55
CA VAL A 14 13.61 13.16 -5.50
C VAL A 14 14.34 12.12 -4.67
N ILE A 15 13.87 10.88 -4.69
CA ILE A 15 14.62 9.79 -4.07
C ILE A 15 15.92 9.69 -4.88
N ALA A 16 17.03 10.11 -4.26
CA ALA A 16 18.42 9.94 -4.71
C ALA A 16 18.93 10.64 -5.99
N ILE A 17 18.13 11.40 -6.75
CA ILE A 17 18.60 12.00 -8.03
C ILE A 17 18.48 13.55 -8.06
N GLY A 18 18.05 14.20 -6.97
CA GLY A 18 17.94 15.66 -6.88
C GLY A 18 19.26 16.40 -6.62
N LEU A 19 20.37 15.68 -6.45
CA LEU A 19 21.70 16.24 -6.17
C LEU A 19 22.67 16.15 -7.35
N LEU A 20 22.24 15.70 -8.53
CA LEU A 20 23.09 15.63 -9.73
C LEU A 20 23.11 16.92 -10.59
N ALA A 21 22.38 17.97 -10.21
CA ALA A 21 22.32 19.22 -10.99
C ALA A 21 23.29 20.32 -10.53
N TYR A 22 24.10 20.14 -9.47
CA TYR A 22 25.03 21.19 -9.01
C TYR A 22 26.44 20.67 -8.66
N CYS A 23 27.06 19.90 -9.57
CA CYS A 23 28.52 19.80 -9.66
C CYS A 23 28.91 19.12 -11.00
N ARG A 24 28.96 19.88 -12.10
CA ARG A 24 29.88 19.56 -13.21
C ARG A 24 31.30 19.77 -12.67
N SER A 25 32.24 18.84 -12.77
CA SER A 25 32.76 18.29 -14.02
C SER A 25 33.47 16.94 -13.84
N ASP A 26 33.41 16.12 -14.90
CA ASP A 26 34.36 15.05 -15.28
C ASP A 26 34.27 13.63 -14.68
N VAL A 27 33.11 12.98 -14.75
CA VAL A 27 33.06 11.50 -14.83
C VAL A 27 32.06 11.02 -15.89
N LYS A 28 32.56 10.26 -16.88
CA LYS A 28 31.77 9.62 -17.96
C LYS A 28 31.08 8.33 -17.48
N THR A 29 30.17 8.42 -16.54
CA THR A 29 29.16 7.38 -16.31
C THR A 29 27.82 7.95 -16.76
N LYS A 30 27.13 7.29 -17.71
CA LYS A 30 25.78 7.66 -18.14
C LYS A 30 24.81 7.38 -16.99
N THR A 31 24.71 8.29 -16.04
CA THR A 31 23.59 8.36 -15.10
C THR A 31 22.43 9.02 -15.83
N ALA A 32 21.24 8.41 -15.80
CA ALA A 32 20.05 8.94 -16.44
C ALA A 32 19.70 10.32 -15.82
N ASN A 33 19.34 11.30 -16.64
CA ASN A 33 18.92 12.62 -16.16
C ASN A 33 17.56 12.47 -15.44
N PRO A 34 17.38 12.98 -14.20
CA PRO A 34 16.10 12.91 -13.48
C PRO A 34 14.91 13.52 -14.24
N ASP A 35 15.16 14.52 -15.09
CA ASP A 35 14.12 15.10 -15.96
C ASP A 35 13.61 14.10 -17.02
N ASP A 36 14.44 13.15 -17.46
CA ASP A 36 14.05 12.12 -18.44
C ASP A 36 13.09 11.07 -17.82
N ILE A 37 13.24 10.80 -16.50
CA ILE A 37 12.41 9.82 -15.76
C ILE A 37 11.03 10.41 -15.43
N THR A 38 10.97 11.71 -15.17
CA THR A 38 9.80 12.38 -14.58
C THR A 38 8.99 13.23 -15.56
N ASN A 39 9.52 13.58 -16.74
CA ASN A 39 8.76 14.36 -17.71
C ASN A 39 9.01 13.85 -19.12
N PRO A 40 8.07 13.09 -19.69
CA PRO A 40 8.36 12.53 -20.98
C PRO A 40 8.01 13.51 -22.08
N GLU A 41 9.05 14.03 -22.74
CA GLU A 41 8.89 14.54 -24.11
C GLU A 41 8.19 13.43 -24.92
N ASN A 42 6.94 13.69 -25.31
CA ASN A 42 6.04 12.77 -26.04
C ASN A 42 5.23 11.73 -25.22
N GLY A 43 5.11 11.85 -23.89
CA GLY A 43 4.19 11.00 -23.10
C GLY A 43 4.71 9.59 -22.72
N TYR A 44 6.00 9.31 -22.89
CA TYR A 44 6.69 8.08 -22.49
C TYR A 44 7.70 8.22 -21.34
N PHE A 45 7.47 7.62 -20.17
CA PHE A 45 8.47 7.57 -19.10
C PHE A 45 9.74 6.86 -19.55
N HIS A 46 10.91 7.48 -19.32
CA HIS A 46 12.19 6.81 -19.51
C HIS A 46 12.57 6.08 -18.23
N ILE A 47 12.48 4.74 -18.26
CA ILE A 47 12.84 3.90 -17.11
C ILE A 47 14.16 3.20 -17.43
N PRO A 48 15.24 3.47 -16.68
CA PRO A 48 16.50 2.78 -16.90
C PRO A 48 16.38 1.30 -16.51
N ASN A 49 17.14 0.44 -17.19
CA ASN A 49 17.17 -1.00 -16.92
C ASN A 49 17.49 -1.33 -15.45
N ALA A 50 18.43 -0.59 -14.86
CA ALA A 50 18.75 -0.61 -13.45
C ALA A 50 19.02 0.80 -12.94
N LEU A 51 18.61 1.11 -11.71
CA LEU A 51 19.09 2.29 -11.00
C LEU A 51 20.18 1.84 -10.04
N GLY A 52 21.43 2.21 -10.32
CA GLY A 52 22.49 2.07 -9.34
C GLY A 52 22.25 3.05 -8.19
N LEU A 53 22.28 2.59 -6.94
CA LEU A 53 22.31 3.53 -5.82
C LEU A 53 23.55 4.42 -5.94
N PRO A 54 23.44 5.72 -5.61
CA PRO A 54 24.59 6.60 -5.58
C PRO A 54 25.67 6.03 -4.64
N HIS A 55 26.94 6.12 -5.03
CA HIS A 55 28.02 5.78 -4.12
C HIS A 55 28.03 6.80 -2.98
N VAL A 56 28.28 6.34 -1.75
CA VAL A 56 28.31 7.22 -0.57
C VAL A 56 29.33 8.36 -0.74
N GLN A 57 30.43 8.09 -1.46
CA GLN A 57 31.45 9.10 -1.75
C GLN A 57 30.96 10.23 -2.65
N ASP A 58 29.87 10.02 -3.41
CA ASP A 58 29.34 10.98 -4.38
C ASP A 58 28.28 11.92 -3.77
N ILE A 59 27.86 11.70 -2.52
CA ILE A 59 26.85 12.52 -1.85
C ILE A 59 27.46 13.25 -0.64
N PRO A 60 27.76 14.56 -0.76
CA PRO A 60 28.26 15.36 0.35
C PRO A 60 27.32 15.30 1.56
N GLY A 61 27.86 14.89 2.72
CA GLY A 61 27.13 14.84 3.99
C GLY A 61 26.76 13.44 4.50
N TYR A 62 26.97 12.37 3.72
CA TYR A 62 26.74 11.00 4.17
C TYR A 62 28.06 10.28 4.45
N GLN A 63 28.23 9.81 5.68
CA GLN A 63 29.50 9.24 6.13
C GLN A 63 29.65 7.74 5.78
N ASN A 64 28.54 7.03 5.55
CA ASN A 64 28.51 5.59 5.25
C ASN A 64 27.18 5.15 4.59
N MET A 65 27.13 3.89 4.14
CA MET A 65 25.97 3.30 3.47
C MET A 65 24.73 3.24 4.38
N ASP A 66 24.92 3.04 5.69
CA ASP A 66 23.81 3.00 6.65
C ASP A 66 23.09 4.35 6.73
N SER A 67 23.84 5.45 6.70
CA SER A 67 23.29 6.82 6.70
C SER A 67 22.53 7.11 5.41
N LEU A 68 23.03 6.63 4.26
CA LEU A 68 22.34 6.73 2.98
C LEU A 68 21.04 5.90 2.97
N VAL A 69 21.08 4.65 3.43
CA VAL A 69 19.88 3.79 3.55
C VAL A 69 18.84 4.40 4.48
N ALA A 70 19.26 4.98 5.62
CA ALA A 70 18.36 5.67 6.52
C ALA A 70 17.70 6.91 5.89
N TYR A 71 18.44 7.67 5.09
CA TYR A 71 17.90 8.78 4.31
C TYR A 71 16.88 8.33 3.26
N LEU A 72 17.20 7.30 2.49
CA LEU A 72 16.30 6.73 1.49
C LEU A 72 15.04 6.14 2.15
N GLN A 73 15.19 5.51 3.31
CA GLN A 73 14.06 5.02 4.11
C GLN A 73 13.14 6.17 4.54
N ASN A 74 13.68 7.30 5.01
CA ASN A 74 12.87 8.47 5.35
C ASN A 74 12.08 8.99 4.14
N ALA A 75 12.69 9.00 2.96
CA ALA A 75 12.02 9.45 1.75
C ALA A 75 10.89 8.49 1.34
N ALA A 76 11.13 7.18 1.39
CA ALA A 76 10.13 6.14 1.14
C ALA A 76 8.97 6.18 2.16
N ASP A 77 9.29 6.41 3.44
CA ASP A 77 8.30 6.54 4.51
C ASP A 77 7.45 7.81 4.34
N THR A 78 8.07 8.93 3.96
CA THR A 78 7.38 10.19 3.66
C THR A 78 6.44 10.05 2.47
N PHE A 79 6.91 9.42 1.39
CA PHE A 79 6.10 9.07 0.24
C PHE A 79 4.88 8.20 0.62
N SER A 80 5.09 7.26 1.54
CA SER A 80 4.03 6.36 2.00
C SER A 80 2.97 7.08 2.82
N TRP A 81 3.37 8.01 3.69
CA TRP A 81 2.43 8.88 4.41
C TRP A 81 1.64 9.79 3.47
N LYS A 82 2.30 10.40 2.47
CA LYS A 82 1.63 11.19 1.44
C LYS A 82 0.61 10.34 0.67
N SER A 83 0.99 9.13 0.25
CA SER A 83 0.09 8.18 -0.42
C SER A 83 -1.11 7.82 0.48
N PHE A 84 -0.86 7.53 1.76
CA PHE A 84 -1.89 7.23 2.74
C PHE A 84 -2.87 8.40 2.92
N ILE A 85 -2.40 9.64 3.02
CA ILE A 85 -3.30 10.80 3.13
C ILE A 85 -4.08 11.00 1.83
N SER A 86 -3.42 10.94 0.67
CA SER A 86 -4.07 11.12 -0.65
C SER A 86 -5.23 10.17 -0.89
N MET A 87 -5.09 8.90 -0.51
CA MET A 87 -6.14 7.90 -0.71
C MET A 87 -7.27 8.00 0.32
N HIS A 88 -7.00 8.56 1.49
CA HIS A 88 -7.96 8.72 2.59
C HIS A 88 -8.54 10.14 2.68
N TRP A 89 -8.21 11.01 1.71
CA TRP A 89 -8.80 12.34 1.60
C TRP A 89 -10.30 12.24 1.29
N PRO A 90 -11.14 13.17 1.77
CA PRO A 90 -12.53 13.28 1.32
C PRO A 90 -12.65 13.30 -0.21
N ALA A 91 -13.60 12.54 -0.75
CA ALA A 91 -13.79 12.45 -2.19
C ALA A 91 -15.00 13.26 -2.69
N ASN A 92 -14.86 13.82 -3.88
CA ASN A 92 -15.98 14.25 -4.70
C ASN A 92 -16.78 13.02 -5.19
N PRO A 93 -18.02 13.19 -5.69
CA PRO A 93 -18.82 12.08 -6.25
C PRO A 93 -18.11 11.31 -7.39
N ASP A 94 -17.19 11.95 -8.11
CA ASP A 94 -16.38 11.33 -9.16
C ASP A 94 -15.16 10.55 -8.62
N GLY A 95 -14.95 10.49 -7.31
CA GLY A 95 -13.83 9.81 -6.67
C GLY A 95 -12.51 10.59 -6.66
N SER A 96 -12.46 11.80 -7.22
CA SER A 96 -11.33 12.70 -7.07
C SER A 96 -11.29 13.29 -5.66
N ALA A 97 -10.11 13.68 -5.18
CA ALA A 97 -9.98 14.32 -3.88
C ALA A 97 -10.67 15.70 -3.87
N ASP A 98 -11.55 15.97 -2.89
CA ASP A 98 -12.23 17.25 -2.73
C ASP A 98 -11.29 18.30 -2.11
N SER A 99 -10.84 19.29 -2.90
CA SER A 99 -9.92 20.35 -2.43
C SER A 99 -10.55 21.36 -1.50
N THR A 100 -11.88 21.37 -1.41
CA THR A 100 -12.62 22.29 -0.56
C THR A 100 -12.76 21.77 0.87
N LYS A 101 -12.40 20.50 1.09
CA LYS A 101 -12.48 19.82 2.38
C LYS A 101 -11.11 19.72 3.01
N THR A 102 -11.11 19.55 4.32
CA THR A 102 -9.91 19.21 5.08
C THR A 102 -9.89 17.71 5.38
N LEU A 103 -8.77 17.20 5.88
CA LEU A 103 -8.62 15.79 6.21
C LEU A 103 -9.56 15.32 7.33
N SER A 104 -9.98 16.23 8.22
CA SER A 104 -10.96 15.95 9.29
C SER A 104 -12.42 16.08 8.86
N ALA A 105 -12.69 16.55 7.64
CA ALA A 105 -14.06 16.78 7.21
C ALA A 105 -14.85 15.47 7.18
N GLU A 106 -16.06 15.50 7.76
CA GLU A 106 -17.01 14.41 7.59
C GLU A 106 -17.36 14.30 6.11
N SER A 107 -17.01 13.16 5.52
CA SER A 107 -17.24 12.84 4.12
C SER A 107 -17.98 11.52 4.02
N ALA A 108 -18.94 11.46 3.09
CA ALA A 108 -19.61 10.21 2.77
C ALA A 108 -18.60 9.14 2.35
N PHE A 109 -17.60 9.52 1.54
CA PHE A 109 -16.56 8.63 1.05
C PHE A 109 -15.17 9.29 1.02
N THR A 110 -14.13 8.48 1.12
CA THR A 110 -12.75 8.87 0.82
C THR A 110 -12.33 8.37 -0.57
N VAL A 111 -11.24 8.89 -1.11
CA VAL A 111 -10.79 8.60 -2.48
C VAL A 111 -10.69 7.09 -2.77
N PHE A 112 -10.12 6.30 -1.87
CA PHE A 112 -9.96 4.86 -2.10
C PHE A 112 -11.28 4.09 -2.13
N GLU A 113 -12.36 4.63 -1.56
CA GLU A 113 -13.68 3.98 -1.55
C GLU A 113 -14.41 4.08 -2.89
N HIS A 114 -13.91 4.92 -3.79
CA HIS A 114 -14.30 4.95 -5.20
C HIS A 114 -13.48 3.96 -6.07
N TRP A 115 -12.52 3.24 -5.49
CA TRP A 115 -11.72 2.26 -6.22
C TRP A 115 -12.45 0.93 -6.37
N MET A 116 -12.12 0.20 -7.43
CA MET A 116 -12.77 -1.07 -7.73
C MET A 116 -12.26 -2.19 -6.81
N PRO A 117 -13.13 -2.91 -6.09
CA PRO A 117 -12.71 -4.01 -5.25
C PRO A 117 -12.39 -5.25 -6.09
N SER A 118 -11.47 -6.08 -5.60
CA SER A 118 -11.04 -7.32 -6.25
C SER A 118 -12.18 -8.32 -6.53
N THR A 119 -13.32 -8.20 -5.83
CA THR A 119 -14.52 -9.01 -6.04
C THR A 119 -15.18 -8.75 -7.39
N GLU A 120 -15.10 -7.51 -7.88
CA GLU A 120 -15.63 -7.09 -9.17
C GLU A 120 -14.69 -7.43 -10.31
N LEU A 121 -13.38 -7.49 -10.01
CA LEU A 121 -12.35 -7.85 -10.98
C LEU A 121 -12.25 -9.37 -11.18
N TYR A 122 -12.34 -10.17 -10.11
CA TYR A 122 -12.20 -11.63 -10.17
C TYR A 122 -13.56 -12.33 -10.00
N VAL A 123 -14.36 -12.23 -11.06
CA VAL A 123 -15.74 -12.76 -11.19
C VAL A 123 -15.77 -14.30 -11.37
N ASP A 124 -16.96 -14.89 -11.54
CA ASP A 124 -17.07 -16.34 -11.78
C ASP A 124 -16.65 -16.72 -13.21
N SER A 125 -16.20 -17.97 -13.39
CA SER A 125 -15.68 -18.44 -14.68
C SER A 125 -16.69 -18.23 -15.80
N GLY A 126 -16.22 -17.69 -16.93
CA GLY A 126 -17.05 -17.32 -18.08
C GLY A 126 -17.72 -15.94 -18.00
N GLN A 127 -17.64 -15.25 -16.85
CA GLN A 127 -18.10 -13.86 -16.74
C GLN A 127 -16.99 -12.87 -17.11
N ILE A 128 -17.41 -11.70 -17.59
CA ILE A 128 -16.54 -10.56 -17.85
C ILE A 128 -16.75 -9.57 -16.70
N PRO A 129 -15.67 -9.08 -16.03
CA PRO A 129 -15.77 -8.01 -15.05
C PRO A 129 -16.46 -6.78 -15.63
N GLN A 130 -17.05 -5.95 -14.76
CA GLN A 130 -17.59 -4.66 -15.20
C GLN A 130 -16.48 -3.74 -15.73
N THR A 131 -16.79 -2.90 -16.70
CA THR A 131 -15.92 -1.80 -17.13
C THR A 131 -15.77 -0.78 -16.01
N TRP A 132 -14.65 -0.06 -15.97
CA TRP A 132 -14.53 1.09 -15.07
C TRP A 132 -15.42 2.22 -15.57
N GLU A 133 -16.56 2.46 -14.93
CA GLU A 133 -17.46 3.57 -15.27
C GLU A 133 -17.50 4.59 -14.12
N TYR A 134 -17.13 5.84 -14.42
CA TYR A 134 -17.26 6.95 -13.48
C TYR A 134 -18.70 7.45 -13.46
N GLY A 135 -19.30 7.55 -12.27
CA GLY A 135 -20.50 8.36 -12.07
C GLY A 135 -21.78 7.82 -12.72
N MET A 136 -21.95 6.50 -12.90
CA MET A 136 -23.31 5.98 -13.08
C MET A 136 -24.12 6.28 -11.80
N GLU A 137 -25.17 7.08 -11.95
CA GLU A 137 -25.97 7.72 -10.90
C GLU A 137 -26.60 6.78 -9.85
N ASN A 138 -26.34 5.47 -9.84
CA ASN A 138 -27.01 4.55 -8.92
C ASN A 138 -26.22 3.44 -8.24
N ASP A 139 -24.94 3.17 -8.51
CA ASP A 139 -24.23 2.19 -7.68
C ASP A 139 -22.73 2.49 -7.69
N PHE A 140 -22.25 3.16 -6.64
CA PHE A 140 -20.86 3.04 -6.22
C PHE A 140 -20.48 1.55 -6.21
N PRO A 141 -19.22 1.15 -6.50
CA PRO A 141 -18.84 -0.25 -6.40
C PRO A 141 -19.31 -0.77 -5.04
N ILE A 142 -20.13 -1.84 -5.07
CA ILE A 142 -21.03 -2.32 -4.00
C ILE A 142 -20.45 -2.17 -2.59
N ASN A 143 -19.12 -2.31 -2.48
CA ASN A 143 -18.29 -2.17 -1.29
C ASN A 143 -17.98 -0.74 -0.76
N SER A 144 -18.50 0.34 -1.34
CA SER A 144 -18.19 1.71 -0.90
C SER A 144 -18.83 2.09 0.44
N GLY A 145 -19.87 1.39 0.89
CA GLY A 145 -20.46 1.62 2.20
C GLY A 145 -21.86 1.03 2.37
N SER A 146 -22.65 0.93 1.31
CA SER A 146 -24.02 0.39 1.41
C SER A 146 -24.03 -1.12 1.60
N VAL A 147 -23.25 -1.89 0.83
CA VAL A 147 -23.21 -3.37 0.92
C VAL A 147 -21.78 -3.88 0.73
N ALA A 148 -21.06 -4.22 1.80
CA ALA A 148 -19.67 -4.68 1.64
C ALA A 148 -19.54 -6.22 1.61
N ASP A 149 -18.97 -6.74 0.53
CA ASP A 149 -18.45 -8.10 0.37
C ASP A 149 -17.12 -8.26 1.14
N LEU A 150 -17.25 -8.21 2.47
CA LEU A 150 -16.16 -8.41 3.41
C LEU A 150 -15.76 -9.88 3.49
N ARG A 151 -14.47 -10.15 3.36
CA ARG A 151 -13.94 -11.52 3.44
C ARG A 151 -13.22 -11.73 4.77
N ILE A 152 -13.54 -12.79 5.49
CA ILE A 152 -12.81 -13.13 6.73
C ILE A 152 -11.34 -13.51 6.38
N ILE A 153 -11.11 -14.08 5.19
CA ILE A 153 -9.80 -14.42 4.58
C ILE A 153 -9.99 -14.37 3.05
N PRO A 154 -8.98 -14.02 2.22
CA PRO A 154 -9.04 -14.26 0.78
C PRO A 154 -9.49 -15.70 0.49
N LYS A 155 -10.38 -15.82 -0.51
CA LYS A 155 -11.32 -16.91 -0.74
C LYS A 155 -10.63 -18.23 -1.16
N LEU A 156 -9.80 -18.83 -0.31
CA LEU A 156 -9.36 -20.21 -0.49
C LEU A 156 -10.47 -21.12 0.03
N LYS A 157 -11.07 -21.90 -0.87
CA LYS A 157 -12.10 -22.92 -0.55
C LYS A 157 -11.62 -23.98 0.45
N SER A 158 -10.31 -24.06 0.68
CA SER A 158 -9.66 -24.83 1.74
C SER A 158 -8.61 -23.93 2.39
N MET A 159 -8.70 -23.69 3.70
CA MET A 159 -7.57 -23.11 4.42
C MET A 159 -6.38 -24.05 4.25
N ASP A 160 -5.33 -23.57 3.59
CA ASP A 160 -4.03 -24.19 3.77
C ASP A 160 -3.57 -23.92 5.21
N LYS A 161 -3.77 -24.90 6.09
CA LYS A 161 -3.40 -24.82 7.51
C LYS A 161 -1.89 -24.67 7.71
N THR A 162 -1.08 -24.85 6.67
CA THR A 162 0.37 -24.66 6.71
C THR A 162 0.79 -23.22 6.43
N ASN A 163 -0.07 -22.43 5.79
CA ASN A 163 0.21 -21.04 5.48
C ASN A 163 -0.44 -20.10 6.52
N ALA A 164 0.40 -19.58 7.42
CA ALA A 164 0.01 -18.65 8.48
C ALA A 164 -0.69 -17.37 7.98
N HIS A 165 -0.52 -16.99 6.71
CA HIS A 165 -1.19 -15.84 6.08
C HIS A 165 -2.69 -16.10 5.82
N ASN A 166 -3.12 -17.37 5.86
CA ASN A 166 -4.49 -17.81 5.58
C ASN A 166 -5.27 -18.17 6.85
N LEU A 167 -4.80 -17.74 8.03
CA LEU A 167 -5.45 -18.01 9.32
C LEU A 167 -6.27 -16.80 9.77
N PRO A 168 -7.49 -17.01 10.32
CA PRO A 168 -8.32 -15.89 10.73
C PRO A 168 -7.75 -15.19 11.96
N LEU A 169 -7.89 -13.87 11.99
CA LEU A 169 -7.60 -13.07 13.18
C LEU A 169 -8.90 -12.78 13.94
N VAL A 170 -8.90 -13.01 15.26
CA VAL A 170 -10.06 -12.78 16.13
C VAL A 170 -9.70 -11.66 17.12
N ASP A 171 -10.53 -10.62 17.19
CA ASP A 171 -10.37 -9.50 18.11
C ASP A 171 -10.76 -9.84 19.56
N VAL A 172 -10.51 -8.90 20.48
CA VAL A 172 -10.87 -9.02 21.91
C VAL A 172 -12.38 -9.19 22.16
N ASN A 173 -13.22 -8.86 21.18
CA ASN A 173 -14.67 -9.02 21.24
C ASN A 173 -15.16 -10.35 20.61
N GLY A 174 -14.24 -11.23 20.18
CA GLY A 174 -14.57 -12.51 19.56
C GLY A 174 -15.09 -12.38 18.11
N LYS A 175 -14.80 -11.28 17.43
CA LYS A 175 -15.17 -11.01 16.03
C LYS A 175 -13.97 -11.27 15.14
N TYR A 176 -14.23 -11.78 13.94
CA TYR A 176 -13.17 -11.91 12.95
C TYR A 176 -12.81 -10.52 12.39
N THR A 177 -11.51 -10.31 12.16
CA THR A 177 -11.02 -9.29 11.25
C THR A 177 -11.37 -9.69 9.82
N MET A 178 -11.79 -8.72 9.02
CA MET A 178 -12.21 -8.90 7.64
C MET A 178 -11.28 -8.11 6.72
N PHE A 179 -11.16 -8.54 5.47
CA PHE A 179 -10.23 -7.98 4.51
C PHE A 179 -10.92 -7.65 3.19
N GLN A 180 -10.45 -6.58 2.58
CA GLN A 180 -10.80 -6.17 1.22
C GLN A 180 -9.54 -5.76 0.47
N ILE A 181 -9.58 -5.90 -0.85
CA ILE A 181 -8.53 -5.45 -1.76
C ILE A 181 -9.19 -4.57 -2.80
N PHE A 182 -8.60 -3.39 -3.04
CA PHE A 182 -9.07 -2.39 -3.98
C PHE A 182 -7.97 -2.05 -4.99
N TYR A 183 -8.36 -1.78 -6.22
CA TYR A 183 -7.52 -1.40 -7.34
C TYR A 183 -7.93 -0.01 -7.78
N ASN A 184 -6.99 0.94 -7.83
CA ASN A 184 -7.25 2.20 -8.49
C ASN A 184 -7.47 1.96 -10.01
N LYS A 185 -7.94 3.00 -10.71
CA LYS A 185 -8.29 2.91 -12.13
C LYS A 185 -7.17 2.31 -12.98
N GLN A 186 -5.96 2.82 -12.86
CA GLN A 186 -4.79 2.37 -13.61
C GLN A 186 -4.50 0.88 -13.38
N ALA A 187 -4.56 0.41 -12.12
CA ALA A 187 -4.33 -1.00 -11.81
C ALA A 187 -5.47 -1.89 -12.32
N TYR A 188 -6.72 -1.43 -12.20
CA TYR A 188 -7.91 -2.17 -12.65
C TYR A 188 -7.94 -2.32 -14.17
N GLU A 189 -7.81 -1.21 -14.89
CA GLU A 189 -7.83 -1.18 -16.36
C GLU A 189 -6.69 -2.00 -16.96
N TYR A 190 -5.52 -2.03 -16.31
CA TYR A 190 -4.44 -2.92 -16.72
C TYR A 190 -4.88 -4.39 -16.68
N VAL A 191 -5.38 -4.87 -15.53
CA VAL A 191 -5.83 -6.26 -15.38
C VAL A 191 -6.99 -6.57 -16.33
N PHE A 192 -7.92 -5.63 -16.50
CA PHE A 192 -9.08 -5.75 -17.40
C PHE A 192 -8.67 -5.86 -18.87
N ASN A 193 -7.93 -4.87 -19.39
CA ASN A 193 -7.52 -4.80 -20.80
C ASN A 193 -6.58 -5.95 -21.18
N ALA A 194 -5.71 -6.35 -20.26
CA ALA A 194 -4.82 -7.50 -20.42
C ALA A 194 -5.52 -8.86 -20.19
N LYS A 195 -6.82 -8.86 -19.86
CA LYS A 195 -7.63 -10.05 -19.54
C LYS A 195 -7.06 -10.91 -18.40
N LEU A 196 -6.22 -10.34 -17.54
CA LEU A 196 -5.53 -11.06 -16.48
C LEU A 196 -6.45 -11.51 -15.33
N TYR A 197 -7.73 -11.12 -15.39
CA TYR A 197 -8.79 -11.57 -14.48
C TYR A 197 -9.29 -13.00 -14.71
N SER A 198 -8.89 -13.66 -15.81
CA SER A 198 -9.28 -15.04 -16.13
C SER A 198 -8.06 -15.93 -16.39
N LYS A 199 -8.20 -17.24 -16.21
CA LYS A 199 -7.12 -18.20 -16.52
C LYS A 199 -6.80 -18.20 -18.00
N GLU A 200 -7.83 -18.18 -18.83
CA GLU A 200 -7.73 -18.16 -20.28
C GLU A 200 -7.03 -16.88 -20.76
N GLY A 201 -7.39 -15.73 -20.20
CA GLY A 201 -6.77 -14.46 -20.53
C GLY A 201 -5.32 -14.37 -20.05
N GLN A 202 -4.97 -14.90 -18.87
CA GLN A 202 -3.58 -15.01 -18.44
C GLN A 202 -2.76 -15.89 -19.39
N LYS A 203 -3.32 -17.00 -19.88
CA LYS A 203 -2.67 -17.87 -20.86
C LYS A 203 -2.48 -17.17 -22.21
N GLU A 204 -3.49 -16.47 -22.70
CA GLU A 204 -3.42 -15.67 -23.94
C GLU A 204 -2.37 -14.56 -23.83
N PHE A 205 -2.37 -13.83 -22.71
CA PHE A 205 -1.41 -12.77 -22.42
C PHE A 205 0.02 -13.30 -22.39
N ALA A 206 0.26 -14.41 -21.69
CA ALA A 206 1.58 -15.04 -21.61
C ALA A 206 2.05 -15.67 -22.93
N THR A 207 1.13 -15.93 -23.87
CA THR A 207 1.47 -16.44 -25.21
C THR A 207 1.91 -15.31 -26.15
N ASN A 208 1.22 -14.18 -26.09
CA ASN A 208 1.36 -13.11 -27.08
C ASN A 208 2.11 -11.87 -26.57
N TRP A 209 2.21 -11.72 -25.25
CA TRP A 209 2.78 -10.57 -24.57
C TRP A 209 2.34 -9.22 -25.17
N PRO A 210 1.02 -8.98 -25.26
CA PRO A 210 0.52 -7.76 -25.87
C PRO A 210 0.99 -6.54 -25.08
N SER A 211 1.35 -5.47 -25.80
CA SER A 211 1.63 -4.20 -25.15
C SER A 211 0.31 -3.58 -24.69
N VAL A 212 0.10 -3.57 -23.39
CA VAL A 212 -1.10 -3.02 -22.73
C VAL A 212 -0.78 -1.77 -21.92
N THR A 213 0.50 -1.53 -21.58
CA THR A 213 0.97 -0.20 -21.14
C THR A 213 1.31 0.68 -22.33
N GLN A 214 0.68 1.85 -22.40
CA GLN A 214 1.17 2.96 -23.23
C GLN A 214 2.21 3.77 -22.44
N GLY A 215 3.18 4.39 -23.13
CA GLY A 215 4.02 5.41 -22.51
C GLY A 215 5.23 4.90 -21.71
N LEU A 216 5.79 3.73 -22.01
CA LEU A 216 7.04 3.28 -21.41
C LEU A 216 8.15 3.18 -22.46
N LYS A 217 9.26 3.89 -22.24
CA LYS A 217 10.52 3.72 -22.94
C LYS A 217 11.54 3.15 -21.96
N VAL A 218 11.89 1.88 -22.13
CA VAL A 218 13.03 1.32 -21.40
C VAL A 218 14.30 1.82 -22.07
N ASP A 219 15.16 2.48 -21.30
CA ASP A 219 16.44 2.98 -21.82
C ASP A 219 17.43 1.82 -21.98
N THR A 220 17.27 1.09 -23.09
CA THR A 220 18.32 0.20 -23.61
C THR A 220 18.78 0.54 -25.00
N ASN A 221 18.03 1.36 -25.79
CA ASN A 221 18.40 1.85 -27.14
C ASN A 221 17.39 2.88 -27.74
N GLY A 222 16.63 3.63 -26.91
CA GLY A 222 15.80 4.77 -27.37
C GLY A 222 14.55 4.45 -28.20
N THR A 223 14.22 3.18 -28.44
CA THR A 223 13.00 2.79 -29.18
C THR A 223 11.87 2.46 -28.20
N PRO A 224 10.71 3.15 -28.23
CA PRO A 224 9.56 2.77 -27.42
C PRO A 224 9.10 1.36 -27.80
N MET A 225 9.11 0.46 -26.83
CA MET A 225 8.71 -0.93 -26.99
C MET A 225 7.89 -1.35 -25.77
N GLY A 226 6.82 -2.13 -26.00
CA GLY A 226 6.04 -2.70 -24.91
C GLY A 226 6.90 -3.61 -24.04
N ILE A 227 7.03 -3.28 -22.75
CA ILE A 227 7.80 -4.04 -21.77
C ILE A 227 7.33 -5.49 -21.73
N GLU A 228 6.02 -5.70 -21.91
CA GLU A 228 5.42 -7.03 -21.95
C GLU A 228 6.07 -7.92 -23.00
N ASN A 229 6.10 -7.47 -24.25
CA ASN A 229 6.64 -8.25 -25.37
C ASN A 229 8.14 -8.47 -25.23
N MET A 230 8.88 -7.40 -24.94
CA MET A 230 10.34 -7.45 -24.90
C MET A 230 10.87 -8.37 -23.80
N TYR A 231 10.19 -8.44 -22.66
CA TYR A 231 10.69 -9.13 -21.48
C TYR A 231 9.81 -10.28 -21.00
N SER A 232 8.73 -10.58 -21.73
CA SER A 232 7.81 -11.67 -21.40
C SER A 232 7.32 -11.61 -19.95
N ARG A 233 6.85 -10.42 -19.53
CA ARG A 233 6.41 -10.14 -18.16
C ARG A 233 5.34 -9.04 -18.15
N ALA A 234 4.33 -9.15 -17.28
CA ALA A 234 3.42 -8.03 -17.05
C ALA A 234 4.16 -6.86 -16.39
N TYR A 235 3.71 -5.64 -16.66
CA TYR A 235 4.27 -4.43 -16.08
C TYR A 235 3.17 -3.41 -15.87
N PHE A 236 2.83 -3.11 -14.62
CA PHE A 236 1.70 -2.21 -14.34
C PHE A 236 2.04 -0.76 -14.70
N PRO A 237 1.01 0.08 -14.98
CA PRO A 237 1.21 1.49 -15.28
C PRO A 237 1.99 2.21 -14.18
N VAL A 238 2.96 3.00 -14.61
CA VAL A 238 3.82 3.82 -13.76
C VAL A 238 3.27 5.24 -13.78
N GLY A 239 3.32 5.92 -12.63
CA GLY A 239 3.01 7.34 -12.53
C GLY A 239 4.14 8.12 -11.90
N ASN A 240 3.98 9.45 -11.91
CA ASN A 240 4.78 10.32 -11.07
C ASN A 240 3.99 10.63 -9.81
N ASN A 241 4.68 10.96 -8.73
CA ASN A 241 4.06 11.74 -7.67
C ASN A 241 4.82 13.05 -7.51
N PHE A 242 4.36 14.06 -8.25
CA PHE A 242 4.67 15.43 -7.86
C PHE A 242 3.91 15.74 -6.57
N ASP A 243 4.54 16.48 -5.67
CA ASP A 243 3.86 17.03 -4.51
C ASP A 243 2.64 17.82 -4.99
N SER A 244 1.44 17.44 -4.53
CA SER A 244 0.26 18.25 -4.72
C SER A 244 0.55 19.65 -4.18
N THR A 245 0.32 20.65 -5.01
CA THR A 245 0.74 22.02 -4.76
C THR A 245 0.17 22.56 -3.45
N PHE A 246 1.07 23.19 -2.68
CA PHE A 246 0.77 24.08 -1.57
C PHE A 246 -0.18 25.18 -2.05
N ASN A 247 -1.46 25.11 -1.72
CA ASN A 247 -2.40 26.22 -1.89
C ASN A 247 -2.67 26.86 -0.52
N GLY A 248 -1.80 27.79 -0.13
CA GLY A 248 -2.08 28.65 1.02
C GLY A 248 -1.05 29.74 1.21
N SER A 249 -1.28 30.91 0.61
CA SER A 249 -0.63 32.14 1.08
C SER A 249 -1.27 32.57 2.42
N GLY A 250 -0.73 32.12 3.55
CA GLY A 250 -1.21 32.50 4.89
C GLY A 250 -0.68 31.60 6.01
N ALA A 251 -0.82 32.04 7.27
CA ALA A 251 -0.40 31.30 8.47
C ALA A 251 -1.32 30.11 8.84
N ASP A 252 -2.45 29.95 8.15
CA ASP A 252 -3.47 28.91 8.36
C ASP A 252 -3.57 27.94 7.15
N SER A 253 -2.47 27.67 6.45
CA SER A 253 -2.50 26.80 5.27
C SER A 253 -2.69 25.31 5.62
N THR A 254 -3.86 24.76 5.28
CA THR A 254 -4.11 23.31 5.33
C THR A 254 -3.38 22.63 4.17
N THR A 255 -2.39 21.79 4.49
CA THR A 255 -1.66 21.03 3.46
C THR A 255 -2.54 19.91 2.93
N THR A 256 -2.91 19.98 1.66
CA THR A 256 -3.70 18.95 0.99
C THR A 256 -2.77 18.04 0.20
N TYR A 257 -2.67 16.76 0.60
CA TYR A 257 -1.98 15.73 -0.17
C TYR A 257 -2.98 15.05 -1.10
N LYS A 258 -2.76 15.12 -2.41
CA LYS A 258 -3.60 14.46 -3.42
C LYS A 258 -2.73 13.72 -4.42
N PHE A 259 -3.24 12.61 -4.92
CA PHE A 259 -2.69 12.04 -6.14
C PHE A 259 -2.84 13.04 -7.28
N ILE A 260 -1.78 13.20 -8.07
CA ILE A 260 -1.84 13.93 -9.34
C ILE A 260 -2.68 13.15 -10.36
N GLU A 261 -2.96 13.70 -11.53
CA GLU A 261 -3.81 13.07 -12.56
C GLU A 261 -3.35 11.66 -12.97
N ASN A 262 -2.07 11.33 -12.83
CA ASN A 262 -1.54 9.98 -13.06
C ASN A 262 -0.62 9.50 -11.92
N PRO A 263 -1.17 8.91 -10.84
CA PRO A 263 -0.38 8.34 -9.76
C PRO A 263 0.26 6.99 -10.14
N GLY A 264 -0.06 6.42 -11.31
CA GLY A 264 0.31 5.05 -11.64
C GLY A 264 -0.61 4.04 -10.97
N ALA A 265 -0.21 2.76 -11.00
CA ALA A 265 -0.99 1.70 -10.40
C ALA A 265 -0.87 1.71 -8.87
N VAL A 266 -2.01 1.66 -8.19
CA VAL A 266 -2.11 1.56 -6.73
C VAL A 266 -3.08 0.44 -6.36
N ILE A 267 -2.64 -0.44 -5.47
CA ILE A 267 -3.47 -1.49 -4.90
C ILE A 267 -3.45 -1.35 -3.38
N LEU A 268 -4.63 -1.40 -2.80
CA LEU A 268 -4.84 -1.28 -1.36
C LEU A 268 -5.42 -2.59 -0.82
N LYS A 269 -4.84 -3.13 0.25
CA LYS A 269 -5.47 -4.18 1.06
C LYS A 269 -5.83 -3.60 2.42
N ALA A 270 -7.12 -3.51 2.70
CA ALA A 270 -7.65 -3.01 3.97
C ALA A 270 -8.04 -4.18 4.89
N GLY A 271 -7.74 -4.03 6.18
CA GLY A 271 -8.23 -4.86 7.27
C GLY A 271 -9.23 -4.08 8.13
N TRP A 272 -10.35 -4.72 8.44
CA TRP A 272 -11.49 -4.14 9.15
C TRP A 272 -11.87 -5.00 10.35
N ARG A 273 -12.16 -4.39 11.49
CA ARG A 273 -12.76 -5.08 12.64
C ARG A 273 -14.22 -4.67 12.80
N ILE A 274 -15.03 -5.52 13.43
CA ILE A 274 -16.41 -5.17 13.81
C ILE A 274 -16.37 -4.38 15.13
N LEU A 275 -16.81 -3.14 15.10
CA LEU A 275 -16.94 -2.29 16.27
C LEU A 275 -18.20 -2.63 17.05
N THR A 276 -18.09 -2.59 18.38
CA THR A 276 -19.17 -2.85 19.33
C THR A 276 -19.39 -1.61 20.20
N SER A 277 -20.42 -1.65 21.05
CA SER A 277 -20.66 -0.58 22.04
C SER A 277 -19.54 -0.45 23.10
N LYS A 278 -18.56 -1.36 23.13
CA LYS A 278 -17.40 -1.31 24.03
C LYS A 278 -16.20 -0.58 23.42
N ASP A 279 -16.30 -0.17 22.16
CA ASP A 279 -15.20 0.41 21.41
C ASP A 279 -15.35 1.91 21.28
N ASP A 280 -14.25 2.64 21.41
CA ASP A 280 -14.19 4.07 21.13
C ASP A 280 -14.11 4.29 19.62
N THR A 281 -15.25 4.61 19.01
CA THR A 281 -15.35 4.76 17.55
C THR A 281 -14.71 6.03 17.03
N SER A 282 -14.42 7.02 17.90
CA SER A 282 -13.75 8.28 17.50
C SER A 282 -12.30 8.07 17.08
N ARG A 283 -11.72 6.90 17.42
CA ARG A 283 -10.32 6.56 17.13
C ARG A 283 -10.12 5.72 15.86
N PHE A 284 -11.20 5.43 15.15
CA PHE A 284 -11.18 4.61 13.95
C PHE A 284 -11.80 5.36 12.78
N TYR A 285 -11.27 5.15 11.59
CA TYR A 285 -12.05 5.37 10.39
C TYR A 285 -13.13 4.31 10.29
N THR A 286 -14.40 4.73 10.23
CA THR A 286 -15.55 3.83 10.40
C THR A 286 -16.50 3.82 9.20
N ARG A 287 -17.16 2.68 9.00
CA ARG A 287 -18.27 2.53 8.05
C ARG A 287 -19.37 1.68 8.66
N ARG A 288 -20.63 2.02 8.39
CA ARG A 288 -21.76 1.10 8.54
C ARG A 288 -21.93 0.38 7.22
N VAL A 289 -21.96 -0.94 7.23
CA VAL A 289 -22.09 -1.75 6.01
C VAL A 289 -23.14 -2.83 6.20
N ALA A 290 -23.98 -3.05 5.19
CA ALA A 290 -24.86 -4.21 5.16
C ALA A 290 -24.10 -5.43 4.63
N LEU A 291 -24.16 -6.54 5.36
CA LEU A 291 -23.71 -7.84 4.88
C LEU A 291 -24.77 -8.45 3.94
N ARG A 292 -24.35 -9.40 3.11
CA ARG A 292 -25.26 -10.23 2.33
C ARG A 292 -26.29 -10.89 3.27
N GLY A 293 -27.58 -10.60 3.06
CA GLY A 293 -28.67 -10.96 3.97
C GLY A 293 -29.22 -9.81 4.83
N GLY A 294 -28.75 -8.58 4.62
CA GLY A 294 -29.36 -7.35 5.17
C GLY A 294 -28.93 -7.00 6.59
N LYS A 295 -28.03 -7.78 7.21
CA LYS A 295 -27.50 -7.45 8.54
C LYS A 295 -26.50 -6.32 8.44
N GLU A 296 -26.80 -5.20 9.09
CA GLU A 296 -25.86 -4.10 9.25
C GLU A 296 -24.81 -4.40 10.33
N ILE A 297 -23.58 -4.00 10.06
CA ILE A 297 -22.47 -4.01 11.01
C ILE A 297 -21.74 -2.67 10.98
N HIS A 298 -21.17 -2.28 12.11
CA HIS A 298 -20.29 -1.13 12.22
C HIS A 298 -18.85 -1.63 12.19
N ILE A 299 -18.04 -1.14 11.25
CA ILE A 299 -16.66 -1.57 11.08
C ILE A 299 -15.69 -0.42 11.27
N GLY A 300 -14.47 -0.74 11.71
CA GLY A 300 -13.37 0.21 11.87
C GLY A 300 -12.10 -0.30 11.19
N LEU A 301 -11.43 0.59 10.46
CA LEU A 301 -10.19 0.27 9.75
C LEU A 301 -9.07 0.01 10.78
N VAL A 302 -8.41 -1.14 10.66
CA VAL A 302 -7.34 -1.55 11.58
C VAL A 302 -5.99 -1.63 10.89
N ALA A 303 -5.94 -1.92 9.60
CA ALA A 303 -4.67 -2.11 8.90
C ALA A 303 -4.81 -1.83 7.41
N VAL A 304 -3.75 -1.35 6.78
CA VAL A 304 -3.70 -1.08 5.35
C VAL A 304 -2.35 -1.51 4.79
N HIS A 305 -2.35 -2.30 3.73
CA HIS A 305 -1.20 -2.38 2.81
C HIS A 305 -1.46 -1.51 1.60
N ILE A 306 -0.45 -0.75 1.20
CA ILE A 306 -0.42 0.07 0.01
C ILE A 306 0.70 -0.44 -0.86
N ILE A 307 0.41 -0.66 -2.14
CA ILE A 307 1.40 -1.01 -3.14
C ILE A 307 1.28 0.00 -4.26
N HIS A 308 2.37 0.70 -4.55
CA HIS A 308 2.35 1.86 -5.44
C HIS A 308 3.48 1.76 -6.47
N LYS A 309 3.12 1.85 -7.77
CA LYS A 309 4.05 1.81 -8.90
C LYS A 309 4.36 3.23 -9.37
N VAL A 310 5.59 3.68 -9.14
CA VAL A 310 6.04 5.05 -9.44
C VAL A 310 7.34 5.05 -10.25
N SER A 311 7.58 6.10 -11.04
CA SER A 311 8.70 6.16 -12.01
C SER A 311 10.07 6.24 -11.36
N GLU A 312 10.13 6.76 -10.13
CA GLU A 312 11.34 6.95 -9.36
C GLU A 312 11.95 5.62 -8.86
N VAL A 313 11.19 4.51 -8.93
CA VAL A 313 11.69 3.16 -8.66
C VAL A 313 11.26 2.19 -9.77
N THR A 314 12.18 1.37 -10.26
CA THR A 314 11.87 0.41 -11.36
C THR A 314 10.92 -0.72 -10.94
N GLN A 315 10.67 -0.87 -9.63
CA GLN A 315 9.79 -1.86 -9.00
C GLN A 315 8.74 -1.18 -8.09
N TRP A 316 7.89 -1.97 -7.45
CA TRP A 316 6.85 -1.46 -6.54
C TRP A 316 7.42 -0.94 -5.21
N VAL A 317 6.80 0.12 -4.68
CA VAL A 317 6.93 0.54 -3.27
C VAL A 317 5.81 -0.09 -2.45
N TRP A 318 6.15 -0.64 -1.29
CA TRP A 318 5.22 -1.37 -0.41
C TRP A 318 5.16 -0.72 0.95
N SER A 319 3.99 -0.34 1.42
CA SER A 319 3.83 0.35 2.69
C SER A 319 2.77 -0.34 3.53
N THR A 320 2.95 -0.37 4.85
CA THR A 320 1.95 -0.91 5.76
C THR A 320 1.65 0.00 6.94
N PHE A 321 0.38 0.33 7.10
CA PHE A 321 -0.14 1.18 8.17
C PHE A 321 -1.02 0.36 9.10
N GLU A 322 -1.06 0.77 10.36
CA GLU A 322 -1.90 0.14 11.37
C GLU A 322 -2.54 1.19 12.29
N GLN A 323 -3.72 0.85 12.80
CA GLN A 323 -4.33 1.61 13.88
C GLN A 323 -3.51 1.40 15.17
N ILE A 324 -3.21 2.49 15.90
CA ILE A 324 -2.22 2.49 16.98
C ILE A 324 -2.59 1.61 18.19
N ASP A 325 -3.87 1.37 18.40
CA ASP A 325 -4.42 0.52 19.46
C ASP A 325 -4.57 -0.94 19.00
N ASN A 326 -3.98 -1.35 17.88
CA ASN A 326 -4.08 -2.75 17.46
C ASN A 326 -3.43 -3.72 18.45
N ALA A 327 -2.16 -3.48 18.78
CA ALA A 327 -1.34 -4.39 19.56
C ALA A 327 -0.14 -3.69 20.24
N PRO A 328 0.22 -4.12 21.46
CA PRO A 328 1.45 -3.69 22.15
C PRO A 328 2.71 -4.09 21.39
N GLN A 329 3.83 -3.43 21.69
CA GLN A 329 5.16 -3.81 21.21
C GLN A 329 5.68 -5.01 22.01
N MET A 330 6.30 -5.99 21.34
CA MET A 330 7.06 -7.04 22.02
C MET A 330 8.35 -6.47 22.62
N GLY A 331 8.56 -6.69 23.91
CA GLY A 331 9.78 -6.33 24.63
C GLY A 331 10.92 -7.30 24.37
N GLU A 332 12.14 -6.90 24.75
CA GLU A 332 13.36 -7.71 24.59
C GLU A 332 13.33 -9.00 25.42
N ASN A 333 12.58 -9.02 26.52
CA ASN A 333 12.34 -10.20 27.36
C ASN A 333 11.33 -11.20 26.74
N GLY A 334 10.86 -10.96 25.52
CA GLY A 334 9.86 -11.81 24.86
C GLY A 334 8.45 -11.67 25.44
N GLN A 335 8.19 -10.63 26.24
CA GLN A 335 6.85 -10.29 26.74
C GLN A 335 6.35 -8.98 26.13
N PRO A 336 5.04 -8.83 25.88
CA PRO A 336 4.49 -7.56 25.43
C PRO A 336 4.72 -6.42 26.45
N ILE A 337 5.11 -5.25 25.95
CA ILE A 337 5.15 -4.00 26.72
C ILE A 337 3.71 -3.45 26.74
N ILE A 338 3.00 -3.74 27.83
CA ILE A 338 1.59 -3.40 28.01
C ILE A 338 1.43 -1.99 28.58
N ASP A 339 0.70 -1.14 27.87
CA ASP A 339 0.08 0.04 28.45
C ASP A 339 -1.37 -0.30 28.84
N LYS A 340 -1.66 -0.31 30.14
CA LYS A 340 -3.00 -0.65 30.66
C LYS A 340 -4.05 0.44 30.41
N SER A 341 -3.63 1.64 30.00
CA SER A 341 -4.55 2.70 29.59
C SER A 341 -5.12 2.48 28.18
N ILE A 342 -4.46 1.64 27.37
CA ILE A 342 -4.87 1.35 26.00
C ILE A 342 -5.78 0.13 25.96
N ARG A 343 -6.94 0.28 25.32
CA ARG A 343 -7.81 -0.84 24.96
C ARG A 343 -7.34 -1.43 23.63
N TYR A 344 -6.41 -2.38 23.66
CA TYR A 344 -5.93 -2.97 22.41
C TYR A 344 -7.03 -3.77 21.67
N SER A 345 -6.98 -3.77 20.34
CA SER A 345 -7.93 -4.51 19.49
C SER A 345 -7.73 -6.02 19.57
N TYR A 346 -6.50 -6.48 19.79
CA TYR A 346 -6.12 -7.88 19.67
C TYR A 346 -5.35 -8.43 20.88
N LEU A 347 -5.44 -7.76 22.03
CA LEU A 347 -4.88 -8.24 23.30
C LEU A 347 -5.63 -7.57 24.46
N ASP A 348 -6.08 -8.34 25.45
CA ASP A 348 -6.64 -7.76 26.68
C ASP A 348 -5.49 -7.52 27.69
N PRO A 349 -5.15 -6.25 28.02
CA PRO A 349 -4.02 -5.95 28.90
C PRO A 349 -4.19 -6.48 30.33
N ASN A 350 -5.41 -6.85 30.73
CA ASN A 350 -5.72 -7.39 32.04
C ASN A 350 -5.90 -8.91 32.04
N ASN A 351 -6.04 -9.54 30.87
CA ASN A 351 -6.33 -10.96 30.75
C ASN A 351 -5.81 -11.55 29.42
N TYR A 352 -4.50 -11.72 29.34
CA TYR A 352 -3.85 -12.37 28.19
C TYR A 352 -3.04 -13.60 28.60
N ASP A 353 -2.99 -14.58 27.71
CA ASP A 353 -2.10 -15.74 27.82
C ASP A 353 -0.79 -15.44 27.06
N SER A 354 0.30 -15.22 27.80
CA SER A 354 1.61 -14.92 27.23
C SER A 354 2.17 -16.07 26.38
N THR A 355 1.72 -17.31 26.61
CA THR A 355 2.14 -18.47 25.81
C THR A 355 1.46 -18.52 24.44
N MET A 356 0.38 -17.76 24.25
CA MET A 356 -0.43 -17.71 23.03
C MET A 356 -0.15 -16.47 22.16
N ILE A 357 0.83 -15.65 22.52
CA ILE A 357 1.19 -14.46 21.75
C ILE A 357 1.54 -14.81 20.30
N ASN A 358 0.86 -14.17 19.35
CA ASN A 358 0.97 -14.35 17.91
C ASN A 358 0.79 -15.80 17.45
N LYS A 359 0.02 -16.60 18.19
CA LYS A 359 -0.36 -17.96 17.79
C LYS A 359 -1.83 -18.00 17.36
N PRO A 360 -2.16 -18.76 16.31
CA PRO A 360 -3.54 -18.88 15.86
C PRO A 360 -4.38 -19.58 16.92
N THR A 361 -5.46 -18.92 17.32
CA THR A 361 -6.45 -19.45 18.28
C THR A 361 -7.53 -20.29 17.60
N ASP A 362 -7.77 -20.05 16.30
CA ASP A 362 -8.70 -20.80 15.47
C ASP A 362 -7.99 -21.26 14.18
N ARG A 363 -7.84 -22.58 13.99
CA ARG A 363 -7.21 -23.20 12.81
C ARG A 363 -8.20 -23.84 11.86
N GLN A 364 -9.50 -23.80 12.17
CA GLN A 364 -10.56 -24.35 11.34
C GLN A 364 -11.64 -23.29 11.17
N LEU A 365 -11.56 -22.53 10.08
CA LEU A 365 -12.75 -21.84 9.59
C LEU A 365 -13.82 -22.91 9.42
N PHE A 366 -14.99 -22.68 10.02
CA PHE A 366 -16.18 -23.52 9.88
C PHE A 366 -16.22 -24.83 10.66
N TYR A 367 -16.10 -24.85 11.99
CA TYR A 367 -16.92 -25.79 12.78
C TYR A 367 -17.31 -25.15 14.11
N SER A 368 -18.57 -24.72 14.17
CA SER A 368 -19.37 -24.34 15.34
C SER A 368 -18.64 -23.86 16.61
N SER A 369 -18.87 -22.61 16.99
CA SER A 369 -19.15 -22.33 18.41
C SER A 369 -19.79 -20.95 18.56
N LYS A 370 -20.69 -20.83 19.52
CA LYS A 370 -21.30 -19.56 19.94
C LYS A 370 -20.26 -18.58 20.55
N LYS A 371 -18.96 -18.93 20.60
CA LYS A 371 -17.88 -18.13 21.20
C LYS A 371 -16.52 -18.45 20.57
N ARG A 372 -15.89 -17.46 19.91
CA ARG A 372 -14.52 -17.53 19.38
C ARG A 372 -13.51 -17.12 20.45
N THR A 373 -12.30 -17.67 20.38
CA THR A 373 -11.19 -17.30 21.27
C THR A 373 -10.42 -16.11 20.69
N PRO A 374 -10.37 -14.95 21.37
CA PRO A 374 -9.56 -13.81 20.95
C PRO A 374 -8.10 -14.17 20.75
N ALA A 375 -7.50 -13.69 19.66
CA ALA A 375 -6.05 -13.76 19.48
C ALA A 375 -5.35 -12.92 20.56
N GLN A 376 -4.09 -13.26 20.82
CA GLN A 376 -3.21 -12.49 21.71
C GLN A 376 -2.08 -11.94 20.83
N VAL A 377 -2.15 -10.67 20.44
CA VAL A 377 -1.24 -10.12 19.44
C VAL A 377 -0.26 -9.14 20.07
N ALA A 378 1.00 -9.25 19.68
CA ALA A 378 2.02 -8.25 19.97
C ALA A 378 2.91 -8.06 18.74
N ARG A 379 3.32 -6.82 18.48
CA ARG A 379 4.21 -6.49 17.37
C ARG A 379 5.62 -6.98 17.65
N VAL A 380 6.12 -7.89 16.82
CA VAL A 380 7.45 -8.48 16.98
C VAL A 380 8.53 -7.56 16.41
N THR A 381 8.33 -7.09 15.18
CA THR A 381 9.28 -6.21 14.50
C THR A 381 9.06 -4.78 14.96
N ARG A 382 10.06 -4.18 15.62
CA ARG A 382 10.02 -2.77 16.00
C ARG A 382 9.97 -1.89 14.75
N ILE A 383 9.18 -0.83 14.81
CA ILE A 383 9.22 0.24 13.81
C ILE A 383 10.59 0.91 13.90
N ALA A 384 11.22 1.17 12.75
CA ALA A 384 12.55 1.75 12.71
C ALA A 384 12.54 3.17 13.32
N PRO A 385 13.59 3.60 14.05
CA PRO A 385 13.64 4.96 14.62
C PRO A 385 13.50 6.08 13.58
N SER A 386 13.95 5.86 12.34
CA SER A 386 13.73 6.75 11.20
C SER A 386 12.24 6.89 10.88
N THR A 387 11.53 5.76 10.76
CA THR A 387 10.09 5.71 10.51
C THR A 387 9.29 6.32 11.66
N GLU A 388 9.69 6.10 12.93
CA GLU A 388 9.01 6.72 14.08
C GLU A 388 9.13 8.25 14.09
N LYS A 389 10.25 8.81 13.58
CA LYS A 389 10.37 10.27 13.39
C LYS A 389 9.38 10.77 12.35
N ILE A 390 9.22 10.05 11.24
CA ILE A 390 8.23 10.40 10.19
C ILE A 390 6.80 10.26 10.73
N ASN A 391 6.48 9.18 11.45
CA ASN A 391 5.20 9.02 12.14
C ASN A 391 4.92 10.21 13.06
N SER A 392 5.88 10.56 13.92
CA SER A 392 5.74 11.69 14.85
C SER A 392 5.48 12.99 14.11
N TYR A 393 6.16 13.24 12.99
CA TYR A 393 5.92 14.43 12.17
C TYR A 393 4.49 14.48 11.63
N PHE A 394 4.02 13.42 10.96
CA PHE A 394 2.68 13.41 10.35
C PHE A 394 1.57 13.38 11.41
N ILE A 395 1.67 12.52 12.42
CA ILE A 395 0.68 12.41 13.50
C ILE A 395 0.56 13.73 14.27
N ASN A 396 1.67 14.35 14.67
CA ASN A 396 1.63 15.64 15.37
C ASN A 396 1.12 16.77 14.47
N SER A 397 1.41 16.72 13.16
CA SER A 397 0.88 17.70 12.22
C SER A 397 -0.63 17.55 12.06
N ILE A 398 -1.13 16.32 11.91
CA ILE A 398 -2.58 16.04 11.86
C ILE A 398 -3.23 16.46 13.17
N ALA A 399 -2.72 16.05 14.33
CA ALA A 399 -3.28 16.43 15.62
C ALA A 399 -3.28 17.96 15.85
N LYS A 400 -2.29 18.68 15.32
CA LYS A 400 -2.18 20.14 15.46
C LYS A 400 -3.15 20.89 14.53
N TYR A 401 -3.22 20.49 13.26
CA TYR A 401 -3.94 21.26 12.23
C TYR A 401 -5.34 20.70 11.96
N GLU A 402 -5.58 19.43 12.26
CA GLU A 402 -6.80 18.67 12.01
C GLU A 402 -7.15 17.80 13.24
N PRO A 403 -7.37 18.38 14.44
CA PRO A 403 -7.46 17.65 15.70
C PRO A 403 -8.60 16.62 15.77
N GLU A 404 -9.65 16.78 14.97
CA GLU A 404 -10.77 15.84 14.86
C GLU A 404 -10.52 14.70 13.85
N SER A 405 -9.38 14.73 13.15
CA SER A 405 -9.02 13.73 12.16
C SER A 405 -8.66 12.41 12.84
N VAL A 406 -9.39 11.35 12.50
CA VAL A 406 -9.10 9.98 12.96
C VAL A 406 -7.74 9.47 12.49
N TRP A 407 -7.15 10.08 11.45
CA TRP A 407 -5.89 9.66 10.84
C TRP A 407 -4.68 9.86 11.77
N GLN A 408 -4.80 10.66 12.84
CA GLN A 408 -3.80 10.73 13.90
C GLN A 408 -3.65 9.43 14.72
N TYR A 409 -4.63 8.52 14.61
CA TYR A 409 -4.63 7.22 15.29
C TYR A 409 -4.14 6.07 14.40
N TYR A 410 -3.46 6.40 13.30
CA TYR A 410 -2.81 5.45 12.41
C TYR A 410 -1.33 5.77 12.35
N LYS A 411 -0.50 4.74 12.15
CA LYS A 411 0.95 4.90 11.99
C LYS A 411 1.49 4.01 10.89
N LEU A 412 2.54 4.47 10.23
CA LEU A 412 3.34 3.67 9.32
C LEU A 412 4.18 2.68 10.13
N VAL A 413 4.06 1.40 9.84
CA VAL A 413 4.95 0.36 10.39
C VAL A 413 6.29 0.37 9.65
N GLY A 414 6.26 0.65 8.35
CA GLY A 414 7.43 0.84 7.51
C GLY A 414 7.11 0.70 6.02
N THR A 415 8.08 1.09 5.21
CA THR A 415 8.00 1.02 3.74
C THR A 415 9.10 0.15 3.17
N GLN A 416 8.73 -0.88 2.42
CA GLN A 416 9.63 -1.71 1.64
C GLN A 416 9.86 -1.14 0.25
N TRP A 417 11.12 -0.96 -0.10
CA TRP A 417 11.58 -0.46 -1.40
C TRP A 417 12.81 -1.23 -1.89
N PRO A 418 13.03 -1.32 -3.22
CA PRO A 418 14.19 -2.02 -3.78
C PRO A 418 15.49 -1.27 -3.51
N LEU A 419 16.45 -1.93 -2.87
CA LEU A 419 17.79 -1.40 -2.63
C LEU A 419 18.68 -1.47 -3.88
N ASP A 420 18.46 -2.47 -4.74
CA ASP A 420 19.17 -2.61 -6.01
C ASP A 420 18.13 -2.79 -7.13
N PRO A 421 17.37 -1.72 -7.44
CA PRO A 421 16.24 -1.77 -8.34
C PRO A 421 16.69 -2.05 -9.77
N SER A 422 16.33 -3.22 -10.28
CA SER A 422 16.34 -3.50 -11.72
C SER A 422 14.94 -3.88 -12.19
N LEU A 423 14.67 -3.63 -13.48
CA LEU A 423 13.42 -4.05 -14.12
C LEU A 423 13.22 -5.58 -14.07
N PHE A 424 14.29 -6.36 -13.92
CA PHE A 424 14.29 -7.81 -14.18
C PHE A 424 14.60 -8.68 -12.98
N THR A 425 15.21 -8.15 -11.92
CA THR A 425 15.67 -8.99 -10.83
C THR A 425 14.52 -9.37 -9.90
N TYR A 426 14.38 -10.68 -9.67
CA TYR A 426 13.55 -11.24 -8.61
C TYR A 426 14.06 -10.79 -7.24
N GLY A 427 13.36 -9.82 -6.63
CA GLY A 427 13.37 -9.53 -5.19
C GLY A 427 14.73 -9.58 -4.49
N SER A 428 15.83 -9.18 -5.12
CA SER A 428 17.13 -9.64 -4.62
C SER A 428 17.69 -8.80 -3.48
N LYS A 429 17.31 -7.51 -3.35
CA LYS A 429 17.66 -6.66 -2.20
C LYS A 429 16.61 -5.58 -2.00
N TYR A 430 15.94 -5.57 -0.86
CA TYR A 430 14.96 -4.54 -0.48
C TYR A 430 15.18 -4.14 0.98
N GLN A 431 14.75 -2.93 1.32
CA GLN A 431 14.81 -2.40 2.68
C GLN A 431 13.43 -1.94 3.15
N PRO A 432 13.05 -2.22 4.42
CA PRO A 432 13.72 -3.14 5.33
C PRO A 432 13.57 -4.60 4.86
N ARG A 433 14.45 -5.50 5.33
CA ARG A 433 14.38 -6.94 4.96
C ARG A 433 13.11 -7.65 5.48
N ILE A 434 12.64 -7.27 6.67
CA ILE A 434 11.42 -7.81 7.29
C ILE A 434 10.46 -6.65 7.45
N LEU A 435 9.20 -6.85 7.03
CA LEU A 435 8.12 -5.90 7.21
C LEU A 435 6.85 -6.69 7.49
N ALA A 436 6.24 -6.46 8.65
CA ALA A 436 5.07 -7.19 9.11
C ALA A 436 4.12 -6.28 9.88
N ASN A 437 2.87 -6.21 9.43
CA ASN A 437 1.79 -5.60 10.17
C ASN A 437 1.32 -6.55 11.28
N ALA A 438 1.08 -6.02 12.48
CA ALA A 438 0.65 -6.85 13.61
C ALA A 438 -0.70 -7.55 13.34
N ALA A 439 -1.58 -6.95 12.54
CA ALA A 439 -2.90 -7.49 12.21
C ALA A 439 -2.93 -8.28 10.88
N LEU A 440 -2.20 -7.85 9.84
CA LEU A 440 -2.22 -8.54 8.54
C LEU A 440 -1.29 -9.76 8.48
N GLU A 441 -0.16 -9.72 9.19
CA GLU A 441 0.83 -10.81 9.24
C GLU A 441 0.98 -11.40 10.65
N THR A 442 -0.08 -11.34 11.47
CA THR A 442 -0.07 -11.69 12.90
C THR A 442 0.74 -12.95 13.21
N PHE A 443 0.49 -14.03 12.47
CA PHE A 443 1.04 -15.35 12.72
C PHE A 443 2.36 -15.62 11.99
N ASN A 444 2.92 -14.64 11.26
CA ASN A 444 4.19 -14.79 10.55
C ASN A 444 5.09 -13.53 10.58
N GLN A 445 5.04 -12.73 11.63
CA GLN A 445 5.76 -11.44 11.66
C GLN A 445 7.29 -11.54 11.52
N LYS A 446 7.90 -12.66 11.95
CA LYS A 446 9.36 -12.85 11.95
C LYS A 446 9.97 -13.12 10.57
N THR A 447 9.17 -13.58 9.61
CA THR A 447 9.65 -13.91 8.26
C THR A 447 8.91 -13.17 7.16
N SER A 448 7.87 -12.40 7.51
CA SER A 448 7.08 -11.68 6.52
C SER A 448 7.87 -10.57 5.85
N THR A 449 7.73 -10.54 4.54
CA THR A 449 8.21 -9.50 3.65
C THR A 449 7.17 -9.34 2.55
N CYS A 450 6.80 -8.10 2.27
CA CYS A 450 5.92 -7.78 1.17
C CYS A 450 6.63 -8.10 -0.16
N MET A 451 7.73 -7.42 -0.47
CA MET A 451 8.46 -7.62 -1.73
C MET A 451 8.96 -9.06 -1.92
N GLY A 452 9.42 -9.73 -0.86
CA GLY A 452 9.91 -11.10 -0.94
C GLY A 452 8.81 -12.10 -1.29
N CYS A 453 7.70 -12.11 -0.55
CA CYS A 453 6.57 -13.01 -0.85
C CYS A 453 5.95 -12.70 -2.22
N HIS A 454 5.87 -11.42 -2.58
CA HIS A 454 5.24 -10.99 -3.84
C HIS A 454 6.12 -11.18 -5.06
N SER A 455 7.45 -11.21 -4.92
CA SER A 455 8.36 -11.48 -6.04
C SER A 455 8.10 -12.84 -6.71
N GLN A 456 7.42 -13.75 -6.00
CA GLN A 456 7.06 -15.08 -6.47
C GLN A 456 5.71 -15.15 -7.19
N ALA A 457 4.97 -14.04 -7.32
CA ALA A 457 3.71 -14.02 -8.07
C ALA A 457 3.93 -14.45 -9.52
N ARG A 458 3.17 -15.45 -9.98
CA ARG A 458 3.20 -15.99 -11.35
C ARG A 458 1.79 -16.08 -11.93
N PHE A 459 1.71 -15.98 -13.26
CA PHE A 459 0.55 -16.42 -14.03
C PHE A 459 0.44 -17.94 -13.98
N LEU A 460 -0.78 -18.47 -14.12
CA LEU A 460 -0.99 -19.91 -14.25
C LEU A 460 -0.58 -20.39 -15.64
N GLN A 461 0.30 -21.39 -15.75
CA GLN A 461 0.45 -22.13 -17.01
C GLN A 461 -0.67 -23.17 -17.13
N GLY A 462 -1.18 -23.35 -18.35
CA GLY A 462 -2.23 -24.32 -18.64
C GLY A 462 -1.82 -25.79 -18.45
N ASP A 463 -0.53 -26.07 -18.25
CA ASP A 463 0.02 -27.41 -18.01
C ASP A 463 0.44 -27.66 -16.55
N GLY A 464 0.28 -26.66 -15.66
CA GLY A 464 0.63 -26.76 -14.25
C GLY A 464 2.12 -26.54 -13.90
N SER A 465 2.97 -26.13 -14.86
CA SER A 465 4.37 -25.75 -14.58
C SER A 465 4.50 -24.31 -14.04
N GLU A 466 5.68 -23.94 -13.49
CA GLU A 466 5.93 -22.58 -12.97
C GLU A 466 5.73 -21.53 -14.08
N GLY A 467 4.73 -20.66 -13.95
CA GLY A 467 4.40 -19.68 -14.99
C GLY A 467 5.25 -18.42 -15.01
N TYR A 468 4.82 -17.44 -15.81
CA TYR A 468 5.56 -16.19 -16.03
C TYR A 468 5.28 -15.16 -14.93
N ASN A 469 6.15 -14.16 -14.79
CA ASN A 469 6.06 -13.21 -13.70
C ASN A 469 4.84 -12.27 -13.79
N ALA A 470 4.12 -12.15 -12.68
CA ALA A 470 2.88 -11.39 -12.56
C ALA A 470 3.07 -10.00 -11.90
N ASP A 471 4.23 -9.37 -12.11
CA ASP A 471 4.65 -8.07 -11.56
C ASP A 471 4.28 -7.86 -10.09
N PHE A 472 4.52 -8.87 -9.25
CA PHE A 472 4.32 -8.80 -7.80
C PHE A 472 2.84 -8.67 -7.33
N ILE A 473 1.84 -8.77 -8.20
CA ILE A 473 0.45 -8.45 -7.84
C ILE A 473 -0.32 -9.56 -7.12
N PHE A 474 -0.94 -9.19 -5.98
CA PHE A 474 -1.97 -9.99 -5.32
C PHE A 474 -3.17 -10.21 -6.24
N GLY A 475 -3.79 -11.38 -6.21
CA GLY A 475 -5.11 -11.57 -6.83
C GLY A 475 -5.09 -12.21 -8.21
N LEU A 476 -3.97 -12.14 -8.94
CA LEU A 476 -3.84 -12.88 -10.20
C LEU A 476 -3.88 -14.41 -9.99
N SER A 477 -3.53 -14.89 -8.80
CA SER A 477 -3.74 -16.28 -8.38
C SER A 477 -5.18 -16.59 -7.94
N ASN A 478 -6.04 -15.58 -7.76
CA ASN A 478 -7.44 -15.72 -7.34
C ASN A 478 -8.41 -15.83 -8.52
N VAL A 479 -7.92 -15.89 -9.77
CA VAL A 479 -8.74 -16.13 -10.96
C VAL A 479 -9.48 -17.47 -10.83
N LYS A 480 -10.77 -17.46 -11.18
CA LYS A 480 -11.64 -18.63 -10.99
C LYS A 480 -11.63 -19.56 -12.19
#